data_AF-A0A7K4L8A0-F1
#
_entry.id   AF-A0A7K4L8A0-F1
#
_cell.length_a   1.000
_cell.length_b   1.000
_cell.length_c   1.000
_cell.angle_alpha   90.00
_cell.angle_beta   90.00
_cell.angle_gamma   90.00
#
_symmetry.space_group_name_H-M   'P 1'
#
loop_
_entity.id
_entity.type
_entity.pdbx_description
1 polymer ?
#
loop_
_entity_poly.entity_id
_entity_poly.type
_entity_poly.pdbx_seq_one_letter_code
_entity_poly.pdbx_strand_id
1 'polypeptide(L)'
;MKEELRRSAPGSTPVKRRNASQVSQEPAGEPGAMPGMITFSQDYVANELTQSFFTITQKIQKKMAGSRSTTEPSDMFPVLPGSYLPLNNPALEFIKYVCKVLSLDANITNQVNKLRRDLLRLIEVGEFSEEAQFRDPCRSYVLPEVICRNCNFCRDLDLCKDPALSQ
;
A
#
# COMPACT_ATOMS: atom_id res chain seq x y z
N MET A 1 4.52 51.89 -2.45
CA MET A 1 5.53 51.27 -1.57
C MET A 1 4.93 50.60 -0.32
N LYS A 2 3.83 51.09 0.29
CA LYS A 2 3.17 50.42 1.43
C LYS A 2 2.29 49.21 1.07
N GLU A 3 1.93 49.05 -0.20
CA GLU A 3 1.00 48.00 -0.65
C GLU A 3 1.73 46.70 -1.07
N GLU A 4 2.96 46.83 -1.57
CA GLU A 4 3.85 45.71 -1.93
C GLU A 4 4.31 44.90 -0.71
N LEU A 5 4.42 45.53 0.47
CA LEU A 5 4.87 44.87 1.70
C LEU A 5 3.81 43.95 2.32
N ARG A 6 2.53 44.09 1.93
CA ARG A 6 1.42 43.25 2.44
C ARG A 6 1.26 41.93 1.70
N ARG A 7 1.94 41.74 0.56
CA ARG A 7 1.91 40.49 -0.22
C ARG A 7 2.90 39.43 0.27
N SER A 8 3.82 39.81 1.14
CA SER A 8 4.88 38.95 1.65
C SER A 8 4.60 38.45 3.06
N ALA A 9 3.35 38.12 3.38
CA ALA A 9 3.01 37.40 4.61
C ALA A 9 3.19 35.89 4.37
N PRO A 10 3.82 35.14 5.28
CA PRO A 10 3.86 33.68 5.19
C PRO A 10 2.43 33.14 5.17
N GLY A 11 2.06 32.38 4.13
CA GLY A 11 0.72 31.81 3.96
C GLY A 11 -0.23 32.56 3.00
N SER A 12 0.25 33.55 2.25
CA SER A 12 -0.55 34.30 1.26
C SER A 12 -0.15 34.02 -0.19
N THR A 13 0.28 32.80 -0.52
CA THR A 13 0.50 32.39 -1.91
C THR A 13 -0.86 32.21 -2.60
N PRO A 14 -1.14 32.89 -3.73
CA PRO A 14 -2.36 32.66 -4.48
C PRO A 14 -2.34 31.22 -5.02
N VAL A 15 -3.26 30.37 -4.54
CA VAL A 15 -3.46 29.03 -5.08
C VAL A 15 -4.04 29.17 -6.48
N LYS A 16 -3.17 29.23 -7.49
CA LYS A 16 -3.57 29.05 -8.87
C LYS A 16 -3.80 27.55 -9.05
N ARG A 17 -5.04 27.09 -8.83
CA ARG A 17 -5.49 25.77 -9.28
C ARG A 17 -5.13 25.67 -10.76
N ARG A 18 -4.09 24.89 -11.05
CA ARG A 18 -3.70 24.57 -12.41
C ARG A 18 -4.85 23.74 -12.95
N ASN A 19 -5.73 24.36 -13.76
CA ASN A 19 -6.70 23.60 -14.54
C ASN A 19 -5.90 22.55 -15.29
N ALA A 20 -6.18 21.28 -15.00
CA ALA A 20 -5.64 20.17 -15.76
C ALA A 20 -5.98 20.46 -17.21
N SER A 21 -4.96 20.76 -18.01
CA SER A 21 -5.08 20.65 -19.46
C SER A 21 -5.61 19.25 -19.71
N GLN A 22 -6.86 19.17 -20.19
CA GLN A 22 -7.41 17.97 -20.80
C GLN A 22 -6.49 17.60 -21.96
N VAL A 23 -5.45 16.85 -21.65
CA VAL A 23 -4.92 15.87 -22.57
C VAL A 23 -6.00 14.81 -22.58
N SER A 24 -6.76 14.75 -23.67
CA SER A 24 -7.50 13.55 -24.03
C SER A 24 -6.45 12.44 -24.18
N GLN A 25 -6.19 11.73 -23.09
CA GLN A 25 -5.66 10.38 -23.19
C GLN A 25 -6.82 9.56 -23.75
N GLU A 26 -6.88 9.50 -25.08
CA GLU A 26 -7.29 8.26 -25.74
C GLU A 26 -6.63 7.12 -24.95
N PRO A 27 -7.34 6.05 -24.57
CA PRO A 27 -6.69 4.91 -23.95
C PRO A 27 -5.68 4.41 -24.98
N ALA A 28 -4.40 4.71 -24.75
CA ALA A 28 -3.31 4.03 -25.42
C ALA A 28 -3.59 2.57 -25.12
N GLY A 29 -4.10 1.85 -26.14
CA GLY A 29 -4.55 0.49 -26.02
C GLY A 29 -3.49 -0.26 -25.23
N GLU A 30 -3.87 -0.74 -24.05
CA GLU A 30 -2.96 -1.56 -23.27
C GLU A 30 -2.44 -2.62 -24.23
N PRO A 31 -1.12 -2.80 -24.38
CA PRO A 31 -0.60 -3.98 -25.02
C PRO A 31 -1.06 -5.14 -24.12
N GLY A 32 -2.25 -5.65 -24.40
CA GLY A 32 -2.88 -6.70 -23.63
C GLY A 32 -1.87 -7.82 -23.50
N ALA A 33 -1.63 -8.24 -22.26
CA ALA A 33 -0.65 -9.27 -21.99
C ALA A 33 -0.89 -10.45 -22.94
N MET A 34 0.17 -10.93 -23.58
CA MET A 34 0.10 -12.06 -24.49
C MET A 34 -0.67 -13.20 -23.80
N PRO A 35 -1.60 -13.91 -24.45
CA PRO A 35 -2.40 -14.94 -23.80
C PRO A 35 -1.56 -15.97 -23.04
N GLY A 36 -0.38 -16.32 -23.57
CA GLY A 36 0.57 -17.22 -22.90
C GLY A 36 1.18 -16.66 -21.60
N MET A 37 1.37 -15.35 -21.48
CA MET A 37 1.83 -14.72 -20.24
C MET A 37 0.72 -14.70 -19.18
N ILE A 38 -0.53 -14.50 -19.59
CA ILE A 38 -1.69 -14.57 -18.69
C ILE A 38 -1.81 -15.97 -18.12
N THR A 39 -1.81 -17.01 -18.96
CA THR A 39 -1.92 -18.41 -18.50
C THR A 39 -0.75 -18.78 -17.59
N PHE A 40 0.48 -18.40 -17.97
CA PHE A 40 1.66 -18.64 -17.13
C PHE A 40 1.51 -18.00 -15.74
N SER A 41 1.09 -16.74 -15.68
CA SER A 41 0.92 -16.02 -14.41
C SER A 41 -0.16 -16.65 -13.54
N GLN A 42 -1.27 -17.06 -14.16
CA GLN A 42 -2.34 -17.77 -13.47
C GLN A 42 -1.87 -19.12 -12.89
N ASP A 43 -1.16 -19.93 -13.67
CA ASP A 43 -0.64 -21.23 -13.23
C ASP A 43 0.44 -21.08 -12.14
N TYR A 44 1.31 -20.08 -12.28
CA TYR A 44 2.35 -19.80 -11.30
C TYR A 44 1.75 -19.39 -9.94
N VAL A 45 0.70 -18.56 -9.95
CA VAL A 45 -0.01 -18.18 -8.72
C VAL A 45 -0.73 -19.40 -8.12
N ALA A 46 -1.46 -20.15 -8.95
CA ALA A 46 -2.28 -21.27 -8.49
C ALA A 46 -1.46 -22.43 -7.91
N ASN A 47 -0.23 -22.64 -8.38
CA ASN A 47 0.57 -23.80 -8.03
C ASN A 47 1.76 -23.41 -7.13
N GLU A 48 2.71 -22.63 -7.65
CA GLU A 48 3.99 -22.36 -7.01
C GLU A 48 3.84 -21.37 -5.85
N LEU A 49 3.25 -20.20 -6.12
CA LEU A 49 3.08 -19.17 -5.08
C LEU A 49 2.12 -19.63 -3.99
N THR A 50 1.07 -20.37 -4.36
CA THR A 50 0.14 -20.95 -3.39
C THR A 50 0.89 -21.82 -2.39
N GLN A 51 1.65 -22.83 -2.85
CA GLN A 51 2.42 -23.72 -1.96
C GLN A 51 3.44 -22.96 -1.10
N SER A 52 4.13 -21.99 -1.70
CA SER A 52 5.09 -21.14 -1.00
C SER A 52 4.42 -20.33 0.13
N PHE A 53 3.30 -19.67 -0.16
CA PHE A 53 2.61 -18.82 0.82
C PHE A 53 1.94 -19.62 1.92
N PHE A 54 1.44 -20.83 1.63
CA PHE A 54 0.99 -21.77 2.66
C PHE A 54 2.14 -22.11 3.63
N THR A 55 3.30 -22.48 3.08
CA THR A 55 4.48 -22.82 3.88
C THR A 55 4.95 -21.65 4.74
N ILE A 56 5.00 -20.44 4.18
CA ILE A 56 5.40 -19.23 4.90
C ILE A 56 4.39 -18.92 6.01
N THR A 57 3.09 -18.93 5.71
CA THR A 57 2.03 -18.64 6.68
C THR A 57 2.07 -19.61 7.86
N GLN A 58 2.23 -20.92 7.59
CA GLN A 58 2.38 -21.93 8.64
C GLN A 58 3.65 -21.72 9.49
N LYS A 59 4.77 -21.34 8.86
CA LYS A 59 6.00 -21.02 9.59
C LYS A 59 5.82 -19.80 10.50
N ILE A 60 5.14 -18.76 10.02
CA ILE A 60 4.84 -17.57 10.83
C ILE A 60 3.94 -17.96 12.01
N GLN A 61 2.84 -18.69 11.78
CA GLN A 61 1.98 -19.15 12.87
C GLN A 61 2.74 -19.97 13.92
N LYS A 62 3.54 -20.96 13.50
CA LYS A 62 4.29 -21.83 14.42
C LYS A 62 5.32 -21.07 15.25
N LYS A 63 6.01 -20.10 14.65
CA LYS A 63 7.05 -19.33 15.34
C LYS A 63 6.49 -18.23 16.24
N MET A 64 5.34 -17.65 15.88
CA MET A 64 4.85 -16.41 16.48
C MET A 64 3.56 -16.59 17.29
N ALA A 65 3.00 -17.80 17.39
CA ALA A 65 1.78 -18.10 18.17
C ALA A 65 1.89 -17.80 19.69
N GLY A 66 3.10 -17.57 20.22
CA GLY A 66 3.33 -17.28 21.64
C GLY A 66 3.04 -15.84 22.08
N SER A 67 2.81 -14.90 21.15
CA SER A 67 2.59 -13.48 21.46
C SER A 67 1.21 -13.02 20.96
N ARG A 68 0.14 -13.59 21.53
CA ARG A 68 -1.25 -13.21 21.21
C ARG A 68 -1.82 -12.30 22.31
N SER A 69 -1.45 -11.03 22.30
CA SER A 69 -2.26 -9.99 22.94
C SER A 69 -3.23 -9.43 21.90
N THR A 70 -4.53 -9.51 22.14
CA THR A 70 -5.56 -9.01 21.22
C THR A 70 -5.69 -7.49 21.25
N THR A 71 -5.26 -6.83 22.33
CA THR A 71 -5.47 -5.40 22.54
C THR A 71 -4.24 -4.54 22.30
N GLU A 72 -3.04 -5.08 22.49
CA GLU A 72 -1.80 -4.30 22.37
C GLU A 72 -1.09 -4.54 21.04
N PRO A 73 -0.56 -3.49 20.38
CA PRO A 73 0.31 -3.62 19.21
C PRO A 73 1.44 -4.61 19.50
N SER A 74 1.66 -5.54 18.59
CA SER A 74 2.79 -6.46 18.76
C SER A 74 4.10 -5.69 18.61
N ASP A 75 5.03 -5.84 19.56
CA ASP A 75 6.42 -5.33 19.49
C ASP A 75 7.18 -5.79 18.23
N MET A 76 6.61 -6.75 17.51
CA MET A 76 7.14 -7.26 16.25
C MET A 76 6.99 -6.29 15.08
N PHE A 77 6.03 -5.37 15.12
CA PHE A 77 5.80 -4.42 14.04
C PHE A 77 6.47 -3.08 14.35
N PRO A 78 7.24 -2.51 13.40
CA PRO A 78 7.85 -1.21 13.62
C PRO A 78 6.77 -0.13 13.70
N VAL A 79 6.93 0.78 14.64
CA VAL A 79 6.14 2.02 14.70
C VAL A 79 6.86 3.06 13.85
N LEU A 80 6.34 3.31 12.66
CA LEU A 80 6.87 4.27 11.70
C LEU A 80 5.98 5.53 11.64
N PRO A 81 6.50 6.66 11.13
CA PRO A 81 5.65 7.79 10.80
C PRO A 81 4.46 7.36 9.93
N GLY A 82 3.24 7.74 10.35
CA GLY A 82 2.01 7.35 9.67
C GLY A 82 1.40 6.00 10.13
N SER A 83 2.06 5.24 11.01
CA SER A 83 1.47 4.05 11.63
C SER A 83 0.25 4.41 12.50
N TYR A 84 -0.87 3.74 12.27
CA TYR A 84 -2.11 3.95 13.03
C TYR A 84 -2.94 2.68 13.24
N LEU A 85 -2.57 1.57 12.59
CA LEU A 85 -3.26 0.30 12.72
C LEU A 85 -2.62 -0.54 13.83
N PRO A 86 -3.40 -1.12 14.75
CA PRO A 86 -2.89 -2.07 15.74
C PRO A 86 -2.68 -3.43 15.08
N LEU A 87 -1.44 -3.69 14.63
CA LEU A 87 -1.07 -4.94 13.97
C LEU A 87 -0.65 -5.98 15.02
N ASN A 88 -1.45 -7.03 15.18
CA ASN A 88 -1.26 -8.01 16.27
C ASN A 88 -1.09 -9.45 15.77
N ASN A 89 -1.45 -9.75 14.53
CA ASN A 89 -1.37 -11.09 13.96
C ASN A 89 -0.45 -11.12 12.72
N PRO A 90 0.84 -11.47 12.88
CA PRO A 90 1.82 -11.52 11.80
C PRO A 90 1.41 -12.37 10.59
N ALA A 91 0.73 -13.49 10.82
CA ALA A 91 0.29 -14.36 9.73
C ALA A 91 -0.86 -13.71 8.93
N LEU A 92 -1.83 -13.10 9.62
CA LEU A 92 -2.92 -12.37 8.98
C LEU A 92 -2.40 -11.16 8.19
N GLU A 93 -1.49 -10.39 8.78
CA GLU A 93 -0.88 -9.24 8.12
C GLU A 93 -0.09 -9.65 6.87
N PHE A 94 0.71 -10.71 6.95
CA PHE A 94 1.39 -11.29 5.79
C PHE A 94 0.43 -11.58 4.63
N ILE A 95 -0.67 -12.31 4.90
CA ILE A 95 -1.69 -12.66 3.90
C ILE A 95 -2.30 -11.38 3.29
N LYS A 96 -2.69 -10.41 4.12
CA LYS A 96 -3.30 -9.17 3.65
C LYS A 96 -2.38 -8.40 2.71
N TYR A 97 -1.10 -8.26 3.06
CA TYR A 97 -0.13 -7.51 2.25
C TYR A 97 0.18 -8.22 0.93
N VAL A 98 0.53 -9.51 0.96
CA VAL A 98 0.93 -10.23 -0.25
C VAL A 98 -0.25 -10.37 -1.23
N CYS A 99 -1.46 -10.67 -0.74
CA CYS A 99 -2.64 -10.75 -1.59
C CYS A 99 -3.04 -9.37 -2.12
N LYS A 100 -2.85 -8.28 -1.36
CA LYS A 100 -3.13 -6.94 -1.87
C LYS A 100 -2.20 -6.56 -3.03
N VAL A 101 -0.90 -6.86 -2.91
CA VAL A 101 0.06 -6.60 -4.00
C VAL A 101 -0.29 -7.44 -5.24
N LEU A 102 -0.56 -8.74 -5.08
CA LEU A 102 -0.93 -9.59 -6.22
C LEU A 102 -2.26 -9.16 -6.85
N SER A 103 -3.20 -8.62 -6.08
CA SER A 103 -4.48 -8.11 -6.60
C SER A 103 -4.36 -6.89 -7.51
N LEU A 104 -3.18 -6.29 -7.63
CA LEU A 104 -2.93 -5.19 -8.56
C LEU A 104 -2.94 -5.66 -10.03
N ASP A 105 -2.69 -6.96 -10.29
CA ASP A 105 -2.79 -7.53 -11.63
C ASP A 105 -4.19 -8.15 -11.85
N ALA A 106 -4.96 -7.54 -12.75
CA ALA A 106 -6.30 -7.97 -13.08
C ALA A 106 -6.36 -9.39 -13.67
N ASN A 107 -5.27 -9.84 -14.33
CA ASN A 107 -5.22 -11.13 -15.04
C ASN A 107 -5.25 -12.35 -14.11
N ILE A 108 -4.86 -12.16 -12.85
CA ILE A 108 -4.75 -13.23 -11.83
C ILE A 108 -5.76 -13.08 -10.69
N THR A 109 -6.75 -12.20 -10.83
CA THR A 109 -7.72 -11.86 -9.78
C THR A 109 -8.38 -13.10 -9.15
N ASN A 110 -8.79 -14.08 -9.97
CA ASN A 110 -9.47 -15.28 -9.50
C ASN A 110 -8.56 -16.18 -8.66
N GLN A 111 -7.31 -16.32 -9.09
CA GLN A 111 -6.27 -17.11 -8.47
C GLN A 111 -5.87 -16.49 -7.12
N VAL A 112 -5.71 -15.16 -7.08
CA VAL A 112 -5.46 -14.41 -5.85
C VAL A 112 -6.63 -14.50 -4.87
N ASN A 113 -7.87 -14.39 -5.36
CA ASN A 113 -9.06 -14.53 -4.51
C ASN A 113 -9.16 -15.94 -3.90
N LYS A 114 -8.87 -16.98 -4.68
CA LYS A 114 -8.79 -18.36 -4.18
C LYS A 114 -7.69 -18.50 -3.12
N LEU A 115 -6.48 -18.05 -3.44
CA LEU A 115 -5.33 -18.09 -2.54
C LEU A 115 -5.64 -17.39 -1.21
N ARG A 116 -6.22 -16.18 -1.25
CA ARG A 116 -6.61 -15.43 -0.06
C ARG A 116 -7.60 -16.21 0.80
N ARG A 117 -8.65 -16.80 0.20
CA ARG A 117 -9.64 -17.61 0.94
C ARG A 117 -8.98 -18.80 1.63
N ASP A 118 -8.13 -19.52 0.90
CA ASP A 118 -7.53 -20.74 1.41
C ASP A 118 -6.49 -20.43 2.52
N LEU A 119 -5.74 -19.33 2.40
CA LEU A 119 -4.83 -18.84 3.45
C LEU A 119 -5.56 -18.31 4.69
N LEU A 120 -6.68 -17.59 4.52
CA LEU A 120 -7.47 -17.12 5.67
C LEU A 120 -8.10 -18.29 6.42
N ARG A 121 -8.58 -19.31 5.68
CA ARG A 121 -9.07 -20.56 6.28
C ARG A 121 -7.98 -21.28 7.08
N LEU A 122 -6.73 -21.32 6.58
CA LEU A 122 -5.59 -21.91 7.29
C LEU A 122 -5.38 -21.26 8.68
N ILE A 123 -5.65 -19.96 8.81
CA ILE A 123 -5.47 -19.23 10.06
C ILE A 123 -6.77 -19.02 10.86
N GLU A 124 -7.85 -19.71 10.46
CA GLU A 124 -9.17 -19.66 11.10
C GLU A 124 -9.82 -18.26 11.11
N VAL A 125 -9.47 -17.41 10.14
CA VAL A 125 -10.07 -16.08 9.97
C VAL A 125 -11.11 -16.12 8.85
N GLY A 126 -12.30 -15.59 9.10
CA GLY A 126 -13.36 -15.51 8.09
C GLY A 126 -13.00 -14.53 6.96
N GLU A 127 -13.26 -14.89 5.70
CA GLU A 127 -12.88 -14.05 4.54
C GLU A 127 -13.57 -12.67 4.53
N PHE A 128 -14.76 -12.59 5.13
CA PHE A 128 -15.57 -11.38 5.25
C PHE A 128 -15.47 -10.70 6.61
N SER A 129 -14.59 -11.18 7.49
CA SER A 129 -14.35 -10.53 8.79
C SER A 129 -13.72 -9.15 8.61
N GLU A 130 -13.95 -8.24 9.55
CA GLU A 130 -13.33 -6.90 9.51
C GLU A 130 -11.80 -6.97 9.60
N GLU A 131 -11.26 -7.92 10.37
CA GLU A 131 -9.82 -8.13 10.54
C GLU A 131 -9.14 -8.61 9.25
N ALA A 132 -9.86 -9.33 8.39
CA ALA A 132 -9.37 -9.79 7.08
C ALA A 132 -9.31 -8.68 6.04
N GLN A 133 -9.97 -7.54 6.27
CA GLN A 133 -9.94 -6.43 5.31
C GLN A 133 -8.55 -5.77 5.30
N PHE A 134 -8.00 -5.62 4.10
CA PHE A 134 -6.77 -4.85 3.93
C PHE A 134 -7.06 -3.36 4.19
N ARG A 135 -6.23 -2.74 5.04
CA ARG A 135 -6.20 -1.30 5.27
C ARG A 135 -4.75 -0.85 5.06
N ASP A 136 -4.54 0.27 4.36
CA ASP A 136 -3.20 0.84 4.20
C ASP A 136 -2.64 1.16 5.60
N PRO A 137 -1.49 0.58 6.01
CA PRO A 137 -0.94 0.79 7.34
C PRO A 137 -0.30 2.17 7.52
N CYS A 138 -0.05 2.90 6.44
CA CYS A 138 0.62 4.20 6.47
C CYS A 138 -0.33 5.33 6.02
N ARG A 139 -0.67 6.22 6.96
CA ARG A 139 -1.37 7.48 6.63
C ARG A 139 -0.41 8.45 5.96
N SER A 140 -0.88 9.08 4.89
CA SER A 140 -0.18 10.20 4.24
C SER A 140 -0.27 11.48 5.06
N TYR A 141 0.83 12.22 5.14
CA TYR A 141 0.86 13.58 5.67
C TYR A 141 1.61 14.48 4.71
N VAL A 142 0.86 15.22 3.89
CA VAL A 142 1.43 15.98 2.77
C VAL A 142 1.65 17.44 3.17
N LEU A 143 2.90 17.89 3.08
CA LEU A 143 3.26 19.30 3.07
C LEU A 143 3.14 19.82 1.63
N PRO A 144 2.21 20.75 1.37
CA PRO A 144 2.05 21.30 0.03
C PRO A 144 3.17 22.28 -0.32
N GLU A 145 3.55 22.31 -1.59
CA GLU A 145 4.36 23.38 -2.19
C GLU A 145 5.72 23.63 -1.50
N VAL A 146 6.43 22.57 -1.10
CA VAL A 146 7.77 22.68 -0.52
C VAL A 146 8.77 23.09 -1.61
N ILE A 147 9.46 24.21 -1.40
CA ILE A 147 10.44 24.76 -2.34
C ILE A 147 11.85 24.38 -1.92
N CYS A 148 12.59 23.69 -2.80
CA CYS A 148 13.99 23.37 -2.61
C CYS A 148 14.85 24.66 -2.66
N ARG A 149 15.66 24.91 -1.63
CA ARG A 149 16.52 26.11 -1.55
C ARG A 149 17.65 26.16 -2.58
N ASN A 150 18.05 25.01 -3.13
CA ASN A 150 19.20 24.92 -4.03
C ASN A 150 18.80 25.07 -5.52
N CYS A 151 17.68 24.47 -5.92
CA CYS A 151 17.22 24.46 -7.32
C CYS A 151 15.85 25.09 -7.55
N ASN A 152 15.20 25.60 -6.49
CA ASN A 152 13.85 26.16 -6.52
C ASN A 152 12.76 25.19 -7.03
N PHE A 153 13.05 23.89 -7.06
CA PHE A 153 12.05 22.89 -7.39
C PHE A 153 10.96 22.86 -6.32
N CYS A 154 9.71 23.07 -6.74
CA CYS A 154 8.54 23.08 -5.88
C CYS A 154 7.79 21.76 -6.04
N ARG A 155 7.54 21.07 -4.93
CA ARG A 155 6.77 19.83 -4.92
C ARG A 155 6.04 19.64 -3.60
N ASP A 156 4.97 18.86 -3.65
CA ASP A 156 4.37 18.33 -2.43
C ASP A 156 5.27 17.24 -1.86
N LEU A 157 5.29 17.13 -0.53
CA LEU A 157 6.17 16.24 0.20
C LEU A 157 5.36 15.47 1.25
N ASP A 158 5.25 14.15 1.08
CA ASP A 158 4.54 13.27 2.01
C ASP A 158 5.51 12.78 3.10
N LEU A 159 5.39 13.31 4.31
CA LEU A 159 6.30 13.00 5.42
C LEU A 159 6.36 11.52 5.80
N CYS A 160 5.32 10.75 5.47
CA CYS A 160 5.23 9.34 5.86
C CYS A 160 5.64 8.38 4.73
N LYS A 161 5.53 8.81 3.47
CA LYS A 161 5.69 7.93 2.29
C LYS A 161 6.81 8.33 1.35
N ASP A 162 7.39 9.51 1.53
CA ASP A 162 8.43 10.02 0.64
C ASP A 162 9.77 9.32 0.89
N PRO A 163 10.30 8.56 -0.10
CA PRO A 163 11.54 7.80 0.07
C PRO A 163 12.76 8.70 0.28
N ALA A 164 12.70 9.98 -0.09
CA ALA A 164 13.80 10.91 0.14
C ALA A 164 13.96 11.31 1.61
N LEU A 165 12.97 11.01 2.47
CA LEU A 165 12.97 11.36 3.89
C LEU A 165 13.30 10.20 4.82
N SER A 166 13.26 8.96 4.33
CA SER A 166 13.38 7.75 5.15
C SER A 166 14.82 7.23 5.28
N GLN A 167 15.82 8.11 5.44
CA GLN A 167 17.23 7.75 5.64
C GLN A 167 17.60 7.50 7.10
#